data_AF-A0A7W8A5N7-F1
#
_entry.id   AF-A0A7W8A5N7-F1
#
_cell.length_a   1.000
_cell.length_b   1.000
_cell.length_c   1.000
_cell.angle_alpha   90.00
_cell.angle_beta   90.00
_cell.angle_gamma   90.00
#
_symmetry.space_group_name_H-M   'P 1'
#
loop_
_entity.id
_entity.type
_entity.pdbx_description
1 polymer ?
#
loop_
_entity_poly.entity_id
_entity_poly.type
_entity_poly.pdbx_seq_one_letter_code
_entity_poly.pdbx_strand_id
1 'polypeptide(L)'
;MKITPDTEFNGSGGQVTLREAVKQLKAHELDCTISRETLEGKVSVFAECVRRGFTPLRSEIMAAYYVAENDAAKDAFDTGLITEGELRQRQLDLARILTGTA
;
A
#
# COMPACT_ATOMS: atom_id res chain seq x y z
N MET A 1 -4.86 6.47 12.47
CA MET A 1 -4.99 7.14 11.17
C MET A 1 -5.37 6.09 10.14
N LYS A 2 -6.44 6.29 9.35
CA LYS A 2 -6.74 5.40 8.22
C LYS A 2 -5.78 5.76 7.09
N ILE A 3 -5.00 4.78 6.61
CA ILE A 3 -4.09 4.98 5.48
C ILE A 3 -4.90 4.78 4.20
N THR A 4 -4.78 5.72 3.28
CA THR A 4 -5.45 5.68 1.98
C THR A 4 -4.40 5.86 0.87
N PRO A 5 -4.71 5.52 -0.39
CA PRO A 5 -3.77 5.75 -1.49
C PRO A 5 -3.38 7.23 -1.68
N ASP A 6 -4.21 8.15 -1.17
CA ASP A 6 -3.98 9.60 -1.27
C ASP A 6 -3.33 10.17 0.01
N THR A 7 -2.90 9.31 0.95
CA THR A 7 -2.11 9.73 2.11
C THR A 7 -0.78 10.32 1.65
N GLU A 8 -0.54 11.58 2.02
CA GLU A 8 0.69 12.32 1.69
C GLU A 8 1.79 12.11 2.73
N PHE A 9 3.04 12.13 2.27
CA PHE A 9 4.22 12.09 3.14
C PHE A 9 5.46 12.68 2.45
N ASN A 10 6.53 12.86 3.21
CA ASN A 10 7.81 13.35 2.71
C ASN A 10 8.55 12.23 1.94
N GLY A 11 8.54 12.28 0.62
CA GLY A 11 9.40 11.46 -0.23
C GLY A 11 10.76 12.09 -0.48
N SER A 12 11.66 11.36 -1.14
CA SER A 12 13.02 11.82 -1.46
C SER A 12 13.05 13.09 -2.33
N GLY A 13 11.98 13.35 -3.10
CA GLY A 13 11.84 14.52 -3.98
C GLY A 13 10.88 15.60 -3.46
N GLY A 14 10.44 15.51 -2.20
CA GLY A 14 9.41 16.38 -1.63
C GLY A 14 8.14 15.62 -1.26
N GLN A 15 7.06 16.36 -0.99
CA GLN A 15 5.76 15.79 -0.63
C GLN A 15 5.20 14.96 -1.79
N VAL A 16 4.71 13.76 -1.48
CA VAL A 16 4.20 12.79 -2.45
C VAL A 16 3.04 12.00 -1.84
N THR A 17 2.09 11.55 -2.67
CA THR A 17 1.06 10.61 -2.23
C THR A 17 1.56 9.17 -2.21
N LEU A 18 0.93 8.32 -1.41
CA LEU A 18 1.20 6.88 -1.39
C LEU A 18 1.07 6.23 -2.77
N ARG A 19 0.05 6.61 -3.55
CA ARG A 19 -0.16 6.13 -4.91
C ARG A 19 0.98 6.54 -5.84
N GLU A 20 1.44 7.78 -5.78
CA GLU A 20 2.55 8.29 -6.61
C GLU A 20 3.87 7.63 -6.25
N ALA A 21 4.15 7.47 -4.95
CA ALA A 21 5.36 6.81 -4.48
C ALA A 21 5.44 5.37 -5.02
N VAL A 22 4.34 4.62 -4.98
CA VAL A 22 4.30 3.26 -5.56
C VAL A 22 4.45 3.27 -7.08
N LYS A 23 3.86 4.24 -7.79
CA LYS A 23 4.08 4.39 -9.25
C LYS A 23 5.55 4.62 -9.57
N GLN A 24 6.24 5.48 -8.81
CA GLN A 24 7.67 5.74 -8.98
C GLN A 24 8.50 4.47 -8.70
N LEU A 25 8.21 3.75 -7.60
CA LEU A 25 8.88 2.49 -7.30
C LEU A 25 8.74 1.46 -8.43
N LYS A 26 7.53 1.32 -8.99
CA LYS A 26 7.27 0.41 -10.12
C LYS A 26 7.95 0.85 -11.42
N ALA A 27 8.02 2.15 -11.69
CA ALA A 27 8.68 2.69 -12.88
C ALA A 27 10.20 2.43 -12.87
N HIS A 28 10.79 2.29 -11.68
CA HIS A 28 12.20 1.91 -11.51
C HIS A 28 12.41 0.40 -11.34
N GLU A 29 11.38 -0.42 -11.62
CA GLU A 29 11.42 -1.89 -11.48
C GLU A 29 11.90 -2.34 -10.09
N LEU A 30 11.57 -1.55 -9.05
CA LEU A 30 12.00 -1.82 -7.68
C LEU A 30 11.08 -2.86 -7.05
N ASP A 31 11.34 -4.14 -7.32
CA ASP A 31 10.61 -5.26 -6.73
C ASP A 31 10.75 -5.30 -5.21
N CYS A 32 9.61 -5.29 -4.52
CA CYS A 32 9.53 -5.32 -3.07
C CYS A 32 8.44 -6.29 -2.63
N THR A 33 8.86 -7.47 -2.18
CA THR A 33 7.98 -8.47 -1.55
C THR A 33 7.97 -8.27 -0.05
N ILE A 34 6.79 -8.36 0.57
CA ILE A 34 6.61 -8.15 2.02
C ILE A 34 5.93 -9.37 2.63
N SER A 35 6.58 -10.05 3.55
CA SER A 35 5.95 -11.18 4.23
C SER A 35 4.70 -10.73 5.01
N ARG A 36 3.67 -11.58 5.01
CA ARG A 36 2.43 -11.34 5.77
C ARG A 36 2.70 -11.09 7.26
N GLU A 37 3.70 -11.76 7.83
CA GLU A 37 4.10 -11.62 9.23
C GLU A 37 4.66 -10.23 9.55
N THR A 38 5.30 -9.56 8.59
CA THR A 38 5.91 -8.24 8.81
C THR A 38 5.00 -7.09 8.37
N LEU A 39 3.89 -7.39 7.69
CA LEU A 39 2.97 -6.41 7.12
C LEU A 39 2.50 -5.39 8.17
N GLU A 40 1.92 -5.85 9.27
CA GLU A 40 1.37 -4.96 10.31
C GLU A 40 2.45 -4.07 10.96
N GLY A 41 3.64 -4.63 11.18
CA GLY A 41 4.79 -3.88 11.66
C GLY A 41 5.23 -2.79 10.68
N LYS A 42 5.30 -3.11 9.39
CA LYS A 42 5.68 -2.16 8.33
C LYS A 42 4.64 -1.05 8.15
N VAL A 43 3.35 -1.38 8.23
CA VAL A 43 2.27 -0.38 8.22
C VAL A 43 2.37 0.56 9.41
N SER A 44 2.68 0.03 10.60
CA SER A 44 2.85 0.83 11.81
C SER A 44 4.04 1.79 11.70
N VAL A 45 5.17 1.32 11.15
CA VAL A 45 6.34 2.16 10.89
C VAL A 45 6.03 3.23 9.83
N PHE A 46 5.29 2.89 8.77
CA PHE A 46 4.83 3.88 7.78
C PHE A 46 4.07 5.02 8.47
N ALA A 47 3.05 4.69 9.26
CA ALA A 47 2.23 5.68 9.96
C ALA A 47 3.08 6.56 10.89
N GLU A 48 4.09 5.98 11.54
CA GLU A 48 5.02 6.71 12.39
C GLU A 48 5.91 7.68 11.61
N CYS A 49 6.45 7.24 10.47
CA CYS A 49 7.23 8.08 9.58
C CYS A 49 6.41 9.29 9.11
N VAL A 50 5.19 9.07 8.64
CA VAL A 50 4.29 10.15 8.20
C VAL A 50 4.03 11.13 9.35
N ARG A 51 3.68 10.61 10.54
CA ARG A 51 3.39 11.43 11.73
C ARG A 51 4.58 12.30 12.16
N ARG A 52 5.80 11.82 11.98
CA ARG A 52 7.04 12.51 12.39
C ARG A 52 7.70 13.30 11.26
N GLY A 53 7.13 13.28 10.05
CA GLY A 53 7.70 13.94 8.87
C GLY A 53 8.95 13.26 8.31
N PHE A 54 9.18 11.98 8.61
CA PHE A 54 10.26 11.19 8.03
C PHE A 54 9.84 10.51 6.74
N THR A 55 10.81 10.23 5.88
CA THR A 55 10.61 9.44 4.67
C THR A 55 10.52 7.95 5.02
N PRO A 56 9.38 7.28 4.75
CA PRO A 56 9.25 5.84 4.95
C PRO A 56 10.12 5.06 3.95
N LEU A 57 10.56 3.86 4.32
CA LEU A 57 11.27 2.97 3.40
C LEU A 57 10.32 2.35 2.39
N ARG A 58 10.90 1.83 1.29
CA ARG A 58 10.17 1.11 0.24
C ARG A 58 9.23 0.03 0.78
N SER A 59 9.67 -0.78 1.73
CA SER A 59 8.85 -1.84 2.33
C SER A 59 7.68 -1.29 3.15
N GLU A 60 7.85 -0.13 3.80
CA GLU A 60 6.74 0.51 4.53
C GLU A 60 5.73 1.12 3.57
N ILE A 61 6.20 1.76 2.49
CA ILE A 61 5.36 2.32 1.43
C ILE A 61 4.51 1.22 0.78
N MET A 62 5.14 0.10 0.39
CA MET A 62 4.43 -1.00 -0.26
C MET A 62 3.45 -1.71 0.69
N ALA A 63 3.79 -1.84 1.99
CA ALA A 63 2.88 -2.38 3.01
C ALA A 63 1.65 -1.49 3.20
N ALA A 64 1.87 -0.18 3.34
CA ALA A 64 0.82 0.81 3.47
C ALA A 64 -0.11 0.81 2.25
N TYR A 65 0.45 0.72 1.04
CA TYR A 65 -0.32 0.67 -0.20
C TYR A 65 -1.19 -0.58 -0.28
N TYR A 66 -0.65 -1.75 0.09
CA TYR A 66 -1.42 -2.99 0.14
C TYR A 66 -2.66 -2.86 1.04
N VAL A 67 -2.48 -2.35 2.27
CA VAL A 67 -3.59 -2.17 3.22
C VAL A 67 -4.59 -1.16 2.69
N ALA A 68 -4.12 -0.02 2.18
CA ALA A 68 -4.97 1.04 1.67
C ALA A 68 -5.87 0.56 0.50
N GLU A 69 -5.31 -0.18 -0.46
CA GLU A 69 -6.07 -0.69 -1.60
C GLU A 69 -7.00 -1.86 -1.20
N ASN A 70 -6.59 -2.72 -0.26
CA ASN A 70 -7.45 -3.80 0.24
C ASN A 70 -8.65 -3.24 1.02
N ASP A 71 -8.43 -2.23 1.87
CA ASP A 71 -9.50 -1.56 2.61
C ASP A 71 -10.45 -0.83 1.64
N ALA A 72 -9.92 -0.13 0.64
CA ALA A 72 -10.74 0.51 -0.39
C ALA A 72 -11.58 -0.50 -1.20
N ALA A 73 -11.02 -1.68 -1.50
CA ALA A 73 -11.75 -2.74 -2.18
C ALA A 73 -12.87 -3.32 -1.30
N LYS A 74 -12.62 -3.53 0.00
CA LYS A 74 -13.66 -3.96 0.95
C LYS A 74 -14.76 -2.92 1.10
N ASP A 75 -14.41 -1.64 1.26
CA ASP A 75 -15.37 -0.55 1.34
C ASP A 75 -16.25 -0.48 0.07
N ALA A 76 -15.66 -0.68 -1.12
CA ALA A 76 -16.39 -0.74 -2.38
C ALA A 76 -17.32 -1.96 -2.47
N PHE A 77 -16.93 -3.10 -1.91
CA PHE A 77 -17.78 -4.29 -1.84
C PHE A 77 -18.96 -4.09 -0.87
N ASP A 78 -18.68 -3.57 0.33
CA ASP A 78 -19.68 -3.32 1.37
C ASP A 78 -20.73 -2.30 0.93
N THR A 79 -20.35 -1.37 0.05
CA THR A 79 -21.26 -0.37 -0.55
C THR A 79 -21.95 -0.86 -1.83
N GLY A 80 -21.67 -2.09 -2.28
CA GLY A 80 -22.26 -2.68 -3.48
C GLY A 80 -21.72 -2.11 -4.81
N LEU A 81 -20.58 -1.39 -4.78
CA LEU A 81 -19.95 -0.83 -5.97
C LEU A 81 -19.17 -1.88 -6.78
N ILE A 82 -18.72 -2.96 -6.14
CA ILE A 82 -18.08 -4.10 -6.80
C ILE A 82 -18.69 -5.42 -6.33
N THR A 83 -18.56 -6.44 -7.16
CA THR A 83 -18.97 -7.81 -6.88
C THR A 83 -17.93 -8.56 -6.03
N GLU A 84 -18.32 -9.69 -5.46
CA GLU A 84 -17.41 -10.57 -4.73
C GLU A 84 -16.27 -11.10 -5.65
N GLY A 85 -16.57 -11.38 -6.92
CA GLY A 85 -15.56 -11.80 -7.89
C GLY A 85 -14.49 -10.73 -8.14
N GLU A 86 -14.91 -9.47 -8.27
CA GLU A 86 -14.00 -8.33 -8.42
C GLU A 86 -13.17 -8.08 -7.16
N LEU A 87 -13.77 -8.22 -5.96
CA LEU A 87 -13.05 -8.13 -4.70
C LEU A 87 -11.94 -9.20 -4.62
N ARG A 88 -12.26 -10.46 -4.92
CA ARG A 88 -11.29 -11.56 -4.93
C ARG A 88 -10.17 -11.31 -5.93
N GLN A 89 -10.49 -10.86 -7.14
CA GLN A 89 -9.48 -10.56 -8.15
C GLN A 89 -8.53 -9.45 -7.68
N ARG A 90 -9.06 -8.36 -7.10
CA ARG A 90 -8.22 -7.30 -6.52
C ARG A 90 -7.34 -7.80 -5.39
N GLN A 91 -7.87 -8.65 -4.51
CA GLN A 91 -7.08 -9.25 -3.43
C GLN A 91 -5.97 -10.16 -3.95
N LEU A 92 -6.22 -10.92 -5.03
CA LEU A 92 -5.19 -11.72 -5.70
C LEU A 92 -4.10 -10.85 -6.32
N ASP A 93 -4.47 -9.78 -7.02
CA ASP A 93 -3.51 -8.86 -7.62
C ASP A 93 -2.67 -8.15 -6.55
N LEU A 94 -3.26 -7.81 -5.40
CA LEU A 94 -2.55 -7.26 -4.25
C LEU A 94 -1.68 -8.30 -3.53
N ALA A 95 -2.12 -9.56 -3.45
CA ALA A 95 -1.35 -10.63 -2.81
C ALA A 95 -0.01 -10.90 -3.50
N ARG A 96 0.08 -10.64 -4.82
CA ARG A 96 1.36 -10.69 -5.56
C ARG A 96 2.43 -9.77 -4.95
N ILE A 97 2.03 -8.66 -4.33
CA ILE A 97 2.93 -7.76 -3.59
C ILE A 97 3.46 -8.40 -2.30
N LEU A 98 2.66 -9.26 -1.64
CA LEU A 98 3.03 -9.90 -0.38
C LEU A 98 3.94 -11.13 -0.57
N THR A 99 3.75 -11.89 -1.65
CA THR A 99 4.41 -13.21 -1.76
C THR A 99 5.32 -13.37 -2.97
N GLY A 100 5.29 -12.45 -3.94
CA GLY A 100 6.07 -12.59 -5.18
C GLY A 100 5.69 -13.82 -6.01
N THR A 101 4.56 -14.47 -5.72
CA THR A 101 4.08 -15.66 -6.43
C THR A 101 3.07 -15.25 -7.50
N ALA A 102 3.38 -15.58 -8.76
CA ALA A 102 2.51 -15.50 -9.93
C ALA A 102 1.32 -16.47 -9.84
#